data_AF-K7A831-F1
#
_entry.id   AF-K7A831-F1
#
_cell.length_a   1.000
_cell.length_b   1.000
_cell.length_c   1.000
_cell.angle_alpha   90.00
_cell.angle_beta   90.00
_cell.angle_gamma   90.00
#
_symmetry.space_group_name_H-M   'P 1'
#
loop_
_entity.id
_entity.type
_entity.pdbx_description
1 polymer ?
#
loop_
_entity_poly.entity_id
_entity_poly.type
_entity_poly.pdbx_seq_one_letter_code
_entity_poly.pdbx_strand_id
1 'polypeptide(L)' 'MANKAKSGVYQSPLNKLFTRQQPRVKTKKNMAKLLLTYAENDNQRIAQLLSVWIDEKAK' A
#
# COMPACT_ATOMS: atom_id res chain seq x y z
N MET A 1 38.14 4.93 10.99
CA MET A 1 37.11 4.86 9.93
C MET A 1 35.93 4.05 10.47
N ALA A 2 34.87 4.71 10.95
CA ALA A 2 33.73 4.05 11.58
C ALA A 2 32.85 3.39 10.52
N ASN A 3 32.74 2.06 10.56
CA ASN A 3 31.85 1.28 9.70
C ASN A 3 30.40 1.62 10.06
N LYS A 4 29.77 2.51 9.27
CA LYS A 4 28.32 2.75 9.35
C LYS A 4 27.60 1.44 9.02
N ALA A 5 27.08 0.77 10.05
CA ALA A 5 26.14 -0.34 9.87
C ALA A 5 24.98 0.15 9.00
N LYS A 6 24.82 -0.44 7.82
CA LYS A 6 23.65 -0.18 6.98
C LYS A 6 22.44 -0.56 7.82
N SER A 7 21.61 0.43 8.16
CA SER A 7 20.31 0.23 8.80
C SER A 7 19.45 -0.61 7.86
N GLY A 8 19.64 -1.93 7.92
CA GLY A 8 18.78 -2.88 7.24
C GLY A 8 17.45 -2.79 7.96
N VAL A 9 16.45 -2.18 7.32
CA VAL A 9 15.08 -2.11 7.83
C VAL A 9 14.70 -3.52 8.26
N TYR A 10 14.54 -3.73 9.56
CA TYR A 10 14.10 -5.02 10.09
C TYR A 10 12.73 -5.33 9.49
N GLN A 11 12.71 -6.20 8.49
CA GLN A 11 11.47 -6.68 7.92
C GLN A 11 10.95 -7.77 8.84
N SER A 12 9.79 -7.52 9.45
CA SER A 12 9.12 -8.51 10.30
C SER A 12 8.92 -9.83 9.53
N PRO A 13 8.98 -10.99 10.19
CA PRO A 13 8.75 -12.28 9.54
C PRO A 13 7.42 -12.32 8.77
N LEU A 14 6.38 -11.66 9.29
CA LEU A 14 5.11 -11.51 8.61
C LEU A 14 5.24 -10.71 7.31
N ASN A 15 5.95 -9.59 7.33
CA ASN A 15 6.14 -8.76 6.14
C ASN A 15 6.99 -9.50 5.08
N LYS A 16 7.95 -10.35 5.52
CA LYS A 16 8.71 -11.24 4.62
C LYS A 16 7.83 -12.32 3.98
N LEU A 17 6.90 -12.92 4.73
CA LEU A 17 5.97 -13.92 4.18
C LEU A 17 4.99 -13.28 3.21
N PHE A 18 4.41 -12.14 3.58
CA PHE A 18 3.49 -11.37 2.76
C PHE A 18 4.12 -11.02 1.41
N THR A 19 5.31 -10.42 1.41
CA THR A 19 6.04 -10.07 0.17
C THR A 19 6.44 -11.27 -0.68
N ARG A 20 6.65 -12.45 -0.08
CA ARG A 20 6.93 -13.70 -0.82
C ARG A 20 5.69 -14.29 -1.47
N GLN A 21 4.52 -14.14 -0.85
CA GLN A 21 3.25 -14.65 -1.38
C GLN A 21 2.68 -13.75 -2.47
N GLN A 22 3.03 -12.46 -2.50
CA GLN A 22 2.53 -11.55 -3.52
C GLN A 22 3.03 -11.95 -4.93
N PRO A 23 2.13 -12.03 -5.92
CA PRO A 23 2.53 -12.28 -7.30
C PRO A 23 3.42 -11.13 -7.81
N ARG A 24 4.55 -11.47 -8.41
CA ARG A 24 5.49 -10.46 -8.96
C ARG A 24 4.93 -9.87 -10.25
N VAL A 25 4.19 -8.77 -10.12
CA VAL A 25 3.63 -8.05 -11.27
C VAL A 25 4.74 -7.23 -11.95
N LYS A 26 5.19 -7.64 -13.14
CA LYS A 26 6.17 -6.89 -13.95
C LYS A 26 5.48 -5.72 -14.67
N THR A 27 5.08 -4.70 -13.92
CA THR A 27 4.42 -3.50 -14.47
C THR A 27 5.25 -2.24 -14.30
N LYS A 28 5.07 -1.26 -15.21
CA LYS A 28 5.63 0.09 -15.04
C LYS A 28 5.20 0.65 -13.68
N LYS A 29 6.07 1.40 -13.00
CA LYS A 29 5.86 1.89 -11.62
C LYS A 29 4.49 2.55 -11.40
N ASN A 30 4.02 3.34 -12.37
CA ASN A 30 2.71 4.00 -12.30
C ASN A 30 1.54 3.01 -12.36
N MET A 31 1.66 1.96 -13.19
CA MET A 31 0.66 0.90 -13.31
C MET A 31 0.66 0.01 -12.07
N ALA A 32 1.84 -0.30 -11.50
CA ALA A 32 1.95 -1.02 -10.23
C ALA A 32 1.23 -0.28 -9.09
N LYS A 33 1.39 1.05 -9.03
CA LYS A 33 0.71 1.89 -8.04
C LYS A 33 -0.81 1.85 -8.21
N LEU A 34 -1.31 1.94 -9.45
CA LEU A 34 -2.73 1.83 -9.77
C LEU A 34 -3.32 0.47 -9.36
N LEU A 35 -2.64 -0.62 -9.69
CA LEU A 35 -3.08 -1.97 -9.33
C LEU A 35 -3.08 -2.19 -7.81
N LEU A 36 -2.05 -1.70 -7.10
CA LEU A 36 -2.00 -1.73 -5.64
C LEU A 36 -3.13 -0.90 -5.00
N THR A 37 -3.42 0.29 -5.54
CA THR A 37 -4.51 1.11 -5.03
C THR A 37 -5.87 0.43 -5.17
N TYR A 38 -6.06 -0.35 -6.24
CA TYR A 38 -7.29 -1.09 -6.48
C TYR A 38 -7.39 -2.37 -5.65
N ALA A 39 -6.27 -3.06 -5.43
CA ALA A 39 -6.25 -4.33 -4.71
C ALA A 39 -6.23 -4.18 -3.17
N GLU A 40 -5.55 -3.17 -2.64
CA GLU A 40 -5.27 -3.06 -1.19
C GLU A 40 -5.93 -1.84 -0.52
N ASN A 41 -6.06 -0.71 -1.21
CA ASN A 41 -6.47 0.57 -0.61
C ASN A 41 -7.90 1.00 -0.94
N ASP A 42 -8.70 0.12 -1.55
CA ASP A 42 -10.04 0.51 -2.02
C ASP A 42 -10.97 0.82 -0.85
N ASN A 43 -10.87 0.09 0.27
CA ASN A 43 -11.74 0.26 1.43
C ASN A 43 -11.66 1.66 2.07
N GLN A 44 -10.44 2.21 2.24
CA GLN A 44 -10.26 3.55 2.82
C GLN A 44 -10.77 4.64 1.88
N ARG A 45 -10.54 4.45 0.57
CA ARG A 45 -11.03 5.38 -0.46
C ARG A 45 -12.55 5.35 -0.57
N ILE A 46 -13.15 4.18 -0.54
CA ILE A 46 -14.61 3.99 -0.54
C ILE A 46 -15.21 4.63 0.71
N ALA A 47 -14.62 4.42 1.89
CA ALA A 47 -15.09 5.06 3.13
C ALA A 47 -15.03 6.59 3.06
N GLN A 48 -13.95 7.16 2.51
CA GLN A 48 -13.83 8.61 2.27
C GLN A 48 -14.85 9.13 1.26
N LEU A 49 -15.15 8.36 0.21
CA LEU A 49 -16.15 8.72 -0.79
C LEU A 49 -17.57 8.72 -0.19
N LEU A 50 -17.87 7.70 0.62
CA LEU A 50 -19.15 7.59 1.32
C LEU A 50 -19.33 8.72 2.33
N SER A 51 -18.29 9.10 3.09
CA SER A 51 -18.40 10.23 4.01
C SER A 51 -18.70 11.55 3.28
N VAL A 52 -18.01 11.80 2.15
CA VAL A 52 -18.26 12.99 1.32
C VAL A 52 -19.70 13.00 0.80
N TRP A 53 -20.21 11.86 0.31
CA TRP A 53 -21.59 11.78 -0.18
C TRP A 53 -22.65 11.95 0.91
N ILE A 54 -22.38 11.45 2.12
CA ILE A 54 -23.28 11.64 3.26
C ILE A 54 -23.30 13.12 3.65
N ASP A 55 -22.14 13.77 3.71
CA ASP A 55 -22.01 15.18 4.06
C ASP A 55 -22.62 16.11 3.00
N GLU A 56 -22.50 15.77 1.71
CA GLU A 56 -23.16 16.51 0.61
C GLU A 56 -24.69 16.37 0.65
N LYS A 57 -25.22 15.22 1.06
CA LYS A 57 -26.67 15.01 1.22
C LYS A 57 -27.27 15.68 2.45
N ALA A 58 -26.45 15.94 3.46
CA ALA A 58 -26.88 16.58 4.71
C ALA A 58 -26.98 18.11 4.61
N LYS A 59 -26.58 18.68 3.47
CA LYS A 59 -26.57 20.12 3.18
C LYS A 59 -27.73 20.51 2.26
#